data_AF-A0A7Y4E271-F1
#
_entry.id   AF-A0A7Y4E271-F1
#
_cell.length_a   1.000
_cell.length_b   1.000
_cell.length_c   1.000
_cell.angle_alpha   90.00
_cell.angle_beta   90.00
_cell.angle_gamma   90.00
#
_symmetry.space_group_name_H-M   'P 1'
#
loop_
_entity.id
_entity.type
_entity.pdbx_description
1 polymer ?
#
loop_
_entity_poly.entity_id
_entity_poly.type
_entity_poly.pdbx_seq_one_letter_code
_entity_poly.pdbx_strand_id
1 'polypeptide(L)'
;MDYFQYYGIDWIAMVLTFLAIWQIGNKNKIGFVLMMCGNTSWVAVGYLTGSVAMIIANIIFFSMNLRAIIKWSKPEQKTNGVEV
;
A
#
# COMPACT_ATOMS: atom_id res chain seq x y z
N MET A 1 -16.04 18.62 -18.11
CA MET A 1 -15.78 17.65 -17.02
C MET A 1 -14.39 17.11 -17.25
N ASP A 2 -13.38 17.79 -16.69
CA ASP A 2 -11.98 17.44 -16.94
C ASP A 2 -11.57 16.25 -16.08
N TYR A 3 -11.82 15.04 -16.57
CA TYR A 3 -11.36 13.78 -15.96
C TYR A 3 -9.83 13.67 -15.83
N PHE A 4 -9.08 14.64 -16.40
CA PHE A 4 -7.62 14.72 -16.41
C PHE A 4 -7.07 15.90 -15.61
N GLN A 5 -7.89 16.57 -14.78
CA GLN A 5 -7.46 17.77 -14.04
C GLN A 5 -6.25 17.52 -13.10
N TYR A 6 -5.98 16.25 -12.75
CA TYR A 6 -4.86 15.83 -11.91
C TYR A 6 -3.89 14.86 -12.62
N TYR A 7 -3.75 15.00 -13.95
CA TYR A 7 -2.81 14.20 -14.77
C TYR A 7 -3.05 12.68 -14.78
N GLY A 8 -4.21 12.20 -14.31
CA GLY A 8 -4.51 10.77 -14.20
C GLY A 8 -3.76 10.04 -13.08
N ILE A 9 -3.09 10.77 -12.19
CA ILE A 9 -2.31 10.19 -11.09
C ILE A 9 -3.19 9.55 -10.02
N ASP A 10 -4.43 10.03 -9.88
CA ASP A 10 -5.50 9.46 -9.07
C ASP A 10 -5.91 8.06 -9.57
N TRP A 11 -6.05 7.89 -10.90
CA TRP A 11 -6.30 6.58 -11.51
C TRP A 11 -5.15 5.61 -11.26
N ILE A 12 -3.91 6.07 -11.42
CA ILE A 12 -2.71 5.26 -11.14
C ILE A 12 -2.67 4.88 -9.65
N ALA A 13 -2.92 5.84 -8.74
CA ALA A 13 -2.95 5.60 -7.31
C ALA A 13 -4.00 4.54 -6.95
N MET A 14 -5.20 4.63 -7.53
CA MET A 14 -6.28 3.66 -7.33
C MET A 14 -5.92 2.25 -7.81
N VAL A 15 -5.38 2.12 -9.02
CA VAL A 15 -4.95 0.82 -9.57
C VAL A 15 -3.85 0.20 -8.71
N LEU A 16 -2.87 1.00 -8.29
CA LEU A 16 -1.81 0.54 -7.38
C LEU A 16 -2.38 0.06 -6.04
N THR A 17 -3.33 0.80 -5.46
CA THR A 17 -3.99 0.42 -4.21
C THR A 17 -4.77 -0.90 -4.37
N PHE A 18 -5.49 -1.12 -5.47
CA PHE A 18 -6.20 -2.38 -5.70
C PHE A 18 -5.25 -3.56 -5.90
N LEU A 19 -4.21 -3.40 -6.71
CA LEU A 19 -3.19 -4.43 -6.90
C LEU A 19 -2.47 -4.74 -5.58
N ALA A 20 -2.19 -3.73 -4.77
CA ALA A 20 -1.60 -3.88 -3.46
C ALA A 20 -2.47 -4.73 -2.52
N ILE A 21 -3.76 -4.39 -2.40
CA ILE A 21 -4.72 -5.12 -1.56
C ILE A 21 -4.84 -6.58 -2.02
N TRP A 22 -4.91 -6.80 -3.34
CA TRP A 22 -4.99 -8.15 -3.89
C TRP A 22 -3.74 -8.97 -3.56
N GLN A 23 -2.54 -8.40 -3.71
CA GLN A 23 -1.30 -9.09 -3.38
C GLN A 23 -1.15 -9.35 -1.87
N ILE A 24 -1.59 -8.42 -1.02
CA ILE A 24 -1.63 -8.63 0.45
C ILE A 24 -2.57 -9.79 0.80
N GLY A 25 -3.76 -9.85 0.18
CA GLY A 25 -4.71 -10.95 0.32
C GLY A 25 -4.12 -12.30 -0.10
N ASN A 26 -3.30 -12.30 -1.15
CA ASN A 26 -2.53 -13.47 -1.61
C ASN A 26 -1.29 -13.79 -0.75
N LYS A 27 -1.14 -13.15 0.42
CA LYS A 27 0.01 -13.28 1.34
C LYS A 27 1.36 -12.97 0.68
N ASN A 28 1.35 -12.08 -0.31
CA ASN A 28 2.55 -11.65 -1.01
C ASN A 28 3.05 -10.31 -0.47
N LYS A 29 4.30 -10.28 0.02
CA LYS A 29 4.94 -9.07 0.56
C LYS A 29 5.03 -7.91 -0.44
N ILE A 30 5.01 -8.21 -1.74
CA ILE A 30 5.03 -7.20 -2.82
C ILE A 30 3.83 -6.24 -2.70
N GLY A 31 2.71 -6.71 -2.16
CA GLY A 31 1.53 -5.86 -1.96
C GLY A 31 1.78 -4.66 -1.06
N PHE A 32 2.64 -4.76 -0.03
CA PHE A 32 3.00 -3.61 0.79
C PHE A 32 3.84 -2.58 0.02
N VAL A 33 4.73 -3.03 -0.86
CA VAL A 33 5.54 -2.14 -1.70
C VAL A 33 4.65 -1.39 -2.69
N LEU A 34 3.70 -2.09 -3.32
CA LEU A 34 2.70 -1.46 -4.19
C LEU A 34 1.85 -0.45 -3.41
N MET A 35 1.46 -0.78 -2.17
CA MET A 35 0.70 0.14 -1.32
C MET A 35 1.51 1.38 -0.98
N MET A 36 2.81 1.25 -0.72
CA MET A 36 3.70 2.39 -0.48
C MET A 36 3.76 3.31 -1.70
N CYS A 37 3.88 2.77 -2.91
CA CYS A 37 3.81 3.57 -4.16
C CYS A 37 2.44 4.24 -4.35
N GLY A 38 1.35 3.53 -4.03
CA GLY A 38 -0.01 4.08 -4.05
C GLY A 38 -0.18 5.25 -3.08
N ASN A 39 0.29 5.10 -1.83
CA ASN A 39 0.25 6.16 -0.82
C ASN A 39 1.06 7.39 -1.24
N THR A 40 2.25 7.21 -1.83
CA THR A 40 3.02 8.34 -2.37
C THR A 40 2.27 9.07 -3.49
N SER A 41 1.56 8.32 -4.34
CA SER A 41 0.73 8.90 -5.40
C SER A 41 -0.47 9.67 -4.79
N TRP A 42 -1.12 9.12 -3.76
CA TRP A 42 -2.18 9.81 -3.02
C TRP A 42 -1.70 11.04 -2.24
N VAL A 43 -0.45 11.08 -1.77
CA VAL A 43 0.15 12.31 -1.24
C VAL A 43 0.26 13.38 -2.32
N ALA A 44 0.68 13.01 -3.54
CA ALA A 44 0.73 13.94 -4.67
C ALA A 44 -0.68 14.45 -5.04
N VAL A 45 -1.69 13.57 -5.08
CA VAL A 45 -3.10 13.96 -5.26
C VAL A 45 -3.56 14.90 -4.13
N GLY A 46 -3.23 14.59 -2.89
CA GLY A 46 -3.53 15.43 -1.72
C GLY A 46 -2.93 16.83 -1.85
N TYR A 47 -1.70 16.93 -2.35
CA TYR A 47 -1.06 18.22 -2.62
C TYR A 47 -1.79 19.00 -3.74
N LEU A 48 -2.09 18.35 -4.86
CA LEU A 48 -2.77 18.97 -6.00
C LEU A 48 -4.21 19.41 -5.66
N THR A 49 -4.89 18.69 -4.77
CA THR A 49 -6.24 18.99 -4.31
C THR A 49 -6.29 19.93 -3.10
N GLY A 50 -5.14 20.28 -2.51
CA GLY A 50 -5.06 21.08 -1.28
C GLY A 50 -5.53 20.33 -0.02
N SER A 51 -5.66 19.01 -0.06
CA SER A 51 -6.15 18.19 1.05
C SER A 51 -5.03 17.76 2.01
N VAL A 52 -4.82 18.56 3.05
CA VAL A 52 -3.85 18.25 4.13
C VAL A 52 -4.21 16.93 4.82
N ALA A 53 -5.50 16.63 5.00
CA ALA A 53 -5.97 15.38 5.60
C ALA A 53 -5.53 14.16 4.78
N MET A 54 -5.65 14.22 3.45
CA MET A 54 -5.22 13.15 2.55
C MET A 54 -3.71 12.93 2.62
N ILE A 55 -2.92 14.00 2.66
CA ILE A 55 -1.45 13.93 2.77
C ILE A 55 -1.05 13.22 4.06
N ILE A 56 -1.56 13.69 5.20
CA ILE A 56 -1.20 13.12 6.52
C ILE A 56 -1.61 11.65 6.61
N ALA A 57 -2.84 11.31 6.17
CA ALA A 57 -3.33 9.95 6.19
C ALA A 57 -2.41 9.01 5.39
N ASN A 58 -2.01 9.41 4.18
CA ASN A 58 -1.17 8.58 3.32
C ASN A 58 0.28 8.47 3.81
N ILE A 59 0.82 9.47 4.51
CA ILE A 59 2.12 9.37 5.20
C ILE A 59 2.06 8.33 6.33
N ILE A 60 0.98 8.34 7.12
CA ILE A 60 0.77 7.36 8.19
C ILE A 60 0.63 5.95 7.59
N PHE A 61 -0.20 5.80 6.55
CA PHE A 61 -0.35 4.51 5.86
C PHE A 61 0.96 4.01 5.26
N PHE A 62 1.77 4.89 4.66
CA PHE A 62 3.10 4.52 4.17
C PHE A 62 3.97 3.94 5.29
N SER A 63 3.99 4.60 6.46
CA SER A 63 4.74 4.16 7.63
C SER A 63 4.26 2.80 8.17
N MET A 64 2.95 2.58 8.18
CA MET A 64 2.35 1.30 8.55
C MET A 64 2.74 0.17 7.57
N ASN A 65 2.73 0.45 6.26
CA ASN A 65 3.14 -0.52 5.25
C ASN A 65 4.64 -0.84 5.35
N LEU A 66 5.49 0.16 5.61
CA LEU A 66 6.91 -0.06 5.88
C LEU A 66 7.13 -0.97 7.09
N ARG A 67 6.42 -0.69 8.20
CA ARG A 67 6.44 -1.56 9.39
C ARG A 67 5.98 -2.99 9.07
N ALA A 68 4.93 -3.13 8.26
CA ALA A 68 4.41 -4.43 7.87
C ALA A 68 5.43 -5.25 7.06
N ILE A 69 6.20 -4.61 6.17
CA ILE A 69 7.32 -5.24 5.44
C ILE A 69 8.40 -5.72 6.41
N ILE A 70 8.82 -4.87 7.36
CA ILE A 70 9.88 -5.20 8.33
C ILE A 70 9.45 -6.39 9.21
N LYS A 71 8.19 -6.41 9.65
CA LYS A 71 7.63 -7.46 10.51
C LYS A 71 7.12 -8.68 9.73
N TRP A 72 7.28 -8.73 8.40
CA TRP A 72 6.78 -9.85 7.61
C TRP A 72 7.61 -11.11 7.84
N SER A 73 7.28 -11.85 8.90
CA SER A 73 7.86 -13.15 9.18
C SER A 73 7.39 -14.17 8.15
N LYS A 74 8.32 -14.95 7.59
CA LYS A 74 7.97 -16.16 6.83
C LYS A 74 7.06 -17.04 7.70
N PRO A 75 6.08 -17.75 7.11
CA PRO A 75 5.23 -18.64 7.88
C PRO A 75 6.12 -19.57 8.71
N GLU A 76 5.88 -19.56 10.01
CA GLU A 76 6.54 -20.43 10.97
C GLU A 76 6.40 -21.86 10.44
N GLN A 77 7.51 -22.50 10.09
CA GLN A 77 7.48 -23.91 9.74
C GLN A 77 6.92 -24.62 10.95
N LYS A 78 5.69 -25.13 10.84
CA LYS A 78 5.17 -26.09 11.81
C LYS A 78 6.15 -27.26 11.80
N THR A 79 7.05 -27.29 12.79
CA THR A 79 7.82 -28.47 13.13
C THR A 79 6.80 -29.53 13.49
N ASN A 80 6.48 -30.40 12.54
CA ASN A 80 5.69 -31.58 12.80
C ASN A 80 6.47 -32.39 13.84
N GLY A 81 5.97 -32.38 15.07
CA GLY A 81 6.47 -33.21 16.15
C GLY A 81 6.45 -34.65 15.66
N VAL A 82 7.64 -35.22 15.51
CA VAL A 82 7.80 -36.66 15.49
C VAL A 82 7.66 -37.08 16.94
N GLU A 83 6.45 -37.46 17.33
CA GLU A 83 6.23 -38.29 18.51
C GLU A 83 6.74 -39.69 18.16
N VAL A 84 7.87 -40.07 18.77
CA VAL A 84 8.45 -41.43 18.78
C VAL A 84 7.91 -42.19 19.97
#